data_AF-A0A0C2FR42-F1
#
_entry.id   AF-A0A0C2FR42-F1
#
_cell.length_a   1.000
_cell.length_b   1.000
_cell.length_c   1.000
_cell.angle_alpha   90.00
_cell.angle_beta   90.00
_cell.angle_gamma   90.00
#
_symmetry.space_group_name_H-M   'P 1'
#
loop_
_entity.id
_entity.type
_entity.pdbx_description
1 polymer ?
#
loop_
_entity_poly.entity_id
_entity_poly.type
_entity_poly.pdbx_seq_one_letter_code
_entity_poly.pdbx_strand_id
1 'polypeptide(L)'
;MSSTDPNFAQVYSKCHLAFQDYIKTPSGNYFATKERRRGLLPVILEDLLAARKRAKNEMKHEKDEFRKMVLNGRQLALKVSANSVYGFTGAVVGKLPCLEISQSVTAFGRQMIDLTKTEVEKRYTAGALDGKCPANAQVVYGDTDSVMVKFGVKTVAEAMEIGLHAATEVSKIFTPPIKLEFEKGLETVRRDNCPLVAKVLNTCLEKLMIDRDANSALEFAKRVISDLLCNKIDISMLIISKELTKSGE
;
A
#
# COMPACT_ATOMS: atom_id res chain seq x y z
N MET A 1 4.93 -0.83 1.44
CA MET A 1 5.79 -0.54 2.62
C MET A 1 6.20 -1.80 3.39
N SER A 2 7.46 -2.20 3.28
CA SER A 2 8.11 -3.01 4.32
C SER A 2 8.66 -2.06 5.39
N SER A 3 8.07 -2.10 6.58
CA SER A 3 8.64 -1.61 7.85
C SER A 3 9.25 -0.20 7.83
N THR A 4 8.41 0.81 8.10
CA THR A 4 8.86 2.08 8.68
C THR A 4 9.74 1.79 9.91
N ASP A 5 10.89 2.47 9.96
CA ASP A 5 12.00 2.28 10.90
C ASP A 5 11.57 1.85 12.33
N PRO A 6 11.90 0.64 12.78
CA PRO A 6 11.42 0.10 14.03
C PRO A 6 12.33 0.56 15.17
N ASN A 7 12.53 1.86 15.42
CA ASN A 7 13.13 2.25 16.71
C ASN A 7 12.57 3.54 17.28
N PHE A 8 11.27 3.54 17.54
CA PHE A 8 10.62 4.57 18.34
C PHE A 8 10.72 4.22 19.84
N ALA A 9 11.92 4.34 20.40
CA ALA A 9 12.15 4.17 21.84
C ALA A 9 12.00 5.52 22.56
N GLN A 10 10.86 5.69 23.24
CA GLN A 10 10.56 6.66 24.32
C GLN A 10 10.83 8.16 24.02
N VAL A 11 9.80 9.00 24.14
CA VAL A 11 9.92 10.46 23.98
C VAL A 11 10.66 11.04 25.18
N TYR A 12 11.86 11.58 24.98
CA TYR A 12 12.64 12.23 26.03
C TYR A 12 12.48 13.76 25.97
N SER A 13 12.39 14.40 27.15
CA SER A 13 12.66 15.84 27.24
C SER A 13 14.17 16.07 27.11
N LYS A 14 14.55 17.20 26.51
CA LYS A 14 15.89 17.56 26.02
C LYS A 14 17.04 17.54 27.05
N CYS A 15 16.79 17.18 28.31
CA CYS A 15 17.64 17.60 29.42
C CYS A 15 18.88 16.72 29.72
N HIS A 16 19.07 15.52 29.15
CA HIS A 16 20.18 14.63 29.56
C HIS A 16 20.78 13.72 28.47
N LEU A 17 20.64 14.06 27.18
CA LEU A 17 21.12 13.23 26.06
C LEU A 17 22.17 13.98 25.22
N ALA A 18 23.28 13.32 24.85
CA ALA A 18 24.21 13.87 23.85
C ALA A 18 23.57 13.81 22.45
N PHE A 19 24.02 14.66 21.52
CA PHE A 19 23.42 14.78 20.18
C PHE A 19 23.43 13.47 19.37
N GLN A 20 24.33 12.54 19.69
CA GLN A 20 24.45 11.24 19.01
C GLN A 20 23.51 10.16 19.57
N ASP A 21 22.82 10.42 20.68
CA ASP A 21 22.02 9.44 21.42
C ASP A 21 20.54 9.43 21.02
N TYR A 22 20.12 10.37 20.17
CA TYR A 22 18.74 10.54 19.77
C TYR A 22 18.59 10.93 18.30
N ILE A 23 17.43 10.61 17.73
CA ILE A 23 16.99 11.10 16.43
C ILE A 23 15.86 12.11 16.63
N LYS A 24 15.82 13.12 15.77
CA LYS A 24 14.68 14.05 15.67
C LYS A 24 13.85 13.67 14.46
N THR A 25 12.56 13.46 14.68
CA THR A 25 11.60 13.09 13.64
C THR A 25 11.08 14.32 12.89
N PRO A 26 10.49 14.15 11.70
CA PRO A 26 9.92 15.27 10.93
C PRO A 26 8.76 15.97 11.66
N SER A 27 8.07 15.27 12.56
CA SER A 27 7.04 15.88 13.43
C SER A 27 7.63 16.63 14.64
N GLY A 28 8.95 16.68 14.79
CA GLY A 28 9.63 17.40 15.87
C GLY A 28 9.85 16.60 17.16
N ASN A 29 9.39 15.35 17.21
CA ASN A 29 9.58 14.45 18.35
C ASN A 29 10.99 13.86 18.39
N TYR A 30 11.47 13.48 19.58
CA TYR A 30 12.80 12.91 19.80
C TYR A 30 12.70 11.48 20.30
N PHE A 31 13.50 10.57 19.74
CA PHE A 31 13.56 9.15 20.14
C PHE A 31 15.01 8.73 20.36
N ALA A 32 15.25 7.87 21.35
CA ALA A 32 16.59 7.34 21.60
C ALA A 32 17.03 6.38 20.48
N THR A 33 18.34 6.37 20.20
CA THR A 33 18.93 5.43 19.24
C THR A 33 18.99 4.00 19.80
N LYS A 34 19.21 3.02 18.91
CA LYS A 34 19.22 1.58 19.28
C LYS A 34 20.40 1.25 20.19
N GLU A 35 21.51 1.97 20.01
CA GLU A 35 22.73 1.88 20.80
C GLU A 35 22.45 2.27 22.25
N ARG A 36 21.54 3.22 22.47
CA ARG A 36 21.16 3.68 23.81
C ARG A 36 20.07 2.82 24.43
N ARG A 37 19.01 2.51 23.70
CA ARG A 37 17.91 1.67 24.18
C ARG A 37 17.17 1.03 23.01
N ARG A 38 17.12 -0.30 22.99
CA ARG A 38 16.24 -1.04 22.09
C ARG A 38 14.80 -0.98 22.60
N GLY A 39 13.88 -0.46 21.78
CA GLY A 39 12.46 -0.39 22.15
C GLY A 39 11.77 -1.76 22.12
N LEU A 40 10.65 -1.88 22.85
CA LEU A 40 9.82 -3.10 22.86
C LEU A 40 8.95 -3.27 21.61
N LEU A 41 8.31 -2.19 21.13
CA LEU A 41 7.50 -2.22 19.89
C LEU A 41 8.30 -2.69 18.67
N PRO A 42 9.56 -2.22 18.47
CA PRO A 42 10.48 -2.79 17.49
C PRO A 42 10.62 -4.30 17.52
N VAL A 43 10.85 -4.87 18.70
CA VAL A 43 11.04 -6.32 18.88
C VAL A 43 9.78 -7.08 18.48
N ILE A 44 8.62 -6.61 18.92
CA ILE A 44 7.32 -7.20 18.56
C ILE A 44 7.10 -7.14 17.03
N LEU A 45 7.43 -6.00 16.40
CA LEU A 45 7.30 -5.84 14.95
C LEU A 45 8.24 -6.75 14.18
N GLU A 46 9.50 -6.89 14.62
CA GLU A 46 10.47 -7.80 14.02
C GLU A 46 9.94 -9.25 14.01
N ASP A 47 9.38 -9.71 15.12
CA ASP A 47 8.82 -11.06 15.23
C ASP A 47 7.61 -11.27 14.30
N LEU A 48 6.69 -10.29 14.25
CA LEU A 48 5.53 -10.33 13.35
C LEU A 48 5.95 -10.34 11.89
N LEU A 49 6.93 -9.52 11.52
CA LEU A 49 7.46 -9.45 10.16
C LEU A 49 8.21 -10.73 9.78
N ALA A 50 9.00 -11.31 10.69
CA ALA A 50 9.67 -12.58 10.48
C ALA A 50 8.67 -13.72 10.29
N ALA A 51 7.62 -13.79 11.11
CA ALA A 51 6.53 -14.74 10.96
C ALA A 51 5.81 -14.57 9.61
N ARG A 52 5.53 -13.32 9.22
CA ARG A 52 4.89 -13.02 7.93
C ARG A 52 5.76 -13.43 6.76
N LYS A 53 7.08 -13.21 6.85
CA LYS A 53 8.06 -13.63 5.82
C LYS A 53 8.05 -15.15 5.64
N ARG A 54 8.00 -15.92 6.74
CA ARG A 54 7.86 -17.39 6.70
C ARG A 54 6.56 -17.80 6.00
N ALA A 55 5.42 -17.22 6.38
CA ALA A 55 4.13 -17.50 5.74
C ALA A 55 4.11 -17.18 4.24
N LYS A 56 4.68 -16.04 3.81
CA LYS A 56 4.83 -15.72 2.38
C LYS A 56 5.74 -16.72 1.65
N ASN A 57 6.81 -17.19 2.29
CA ASN A 57 7.72 -18.16 1.70
C ASN A 57 7.06 -19.54 1.55
N GLU A 58 6.30 -20.01 2.56
CA GLU A 58 5.49 -21.22 2.46
C GLU A 58 4.49 -21.13 1.30
N MET A 59 3.78 -20.00 1.19
CA MET A 59 2.80 -19.75 0.13
C MET A 59 3.40 -19.81 -1.28
N LYS A 60 4.65 -19.38 -1.47
CA LYS A 60 5.35 -19.44 -2.77
C LYS A 60 5.64 -20.86 -3.24
N HIS A 61 5.83 -21.79 -2.31
CA HIS A 61 6.20 -23.18 -2.62
C HIS A 61 5.00 -24.13 -2.58
N GLU A 62 3.88 -23.69 -2.03
CA GLU A 62 2.62 -24.44 -2.06
C GLU A 62 2.09 -24.55 -3.50
N LYS A 63 1.54 -25.71 -3.84
CA LYS A 63 0.97 -25.99 -5.17
C LYS A 63 -0.54 -26.05 -5.13
N ASP A 64 -1.11 -26.51 -4.02
CA ASP A 64 -2.55 -26.60 -3.85
C ASP A 64 -3.19 -25.21 -3.69
N GLU A 65 -4.16 -24.89 -4.56
CA GLU A 65 -4.78 -23.55 -4.60
C GLU A 65 -5.56 -23.24 -3.32
N PHE A 66 -6.25 -24.23 -2.75
CA PHE A 66 -6.96 -24.03 -1.50
C PHE A 66 -6.01 -23.72 -0.33
N ARG A 67 -4.91 -24.47 -0.20
CA ARG A 67 -3.86 -24.20 0.79
C ARG A 67 -3.16 -22.87 0.56
N LYS A 68 -2.90 -22.47 -0.69
CA LYS A 68 -2.40 -21.13 -1.01
C LYS A 68 -3.34 -20.04 -0.50
N MET A 69 -4.66 -20.21 -0.65
CA MET A 69 -5.64 -19.27 -0.12
C MET A 69 -5.58 -19.18 1.41
N VAL A 70 -5.45 -20.32 2.10
CA VAL A 70 -5.29 -20.35 3.57
C VAL A 70 -3.99 -19.64 4.01
N LEU A 71 -2.87 -19.92 3.33
CA LEU A 71 -1.58 -19.27 3.60
C LEU A 71 -1.62 -17.77 3.29
N ASN A 72 -2.36 -17.36 2.26
CA ASN A 72 -2.63 -15.96 2.00
C ASN A 72 -3.42 -15.32 3.14
N GLY A 73 -4.47 -15.98 3.65
CA GLY A 73 -5.19 -15.54 4.84
C GLY A 73 -4.25 -15.37 6.06
N ARG A 74 -3.34 -16.33 6.28
CA ARG A 74 -2.35 -16.28 7.36
C ARG A 74 -1.39 -15.09 7.24
N GLN A 75 -0.83 -14.82 6.06
CA GLN A 75 0.07 -13.67 5.88
C GLN A 75 -0.67 -12.33 5.98
N LEU A 76 -1.94 -12.26 5.56
CA LEU A 76 -2.79 -11.08 5.71
C LEU A 76 -3.10 -10.81 7.19
N ALA A 77 -3.43 -11.84 7.97
CA ALA A 77 -3.65 -11.69 9.41
C ALA A 77 -2.41 -11.12 10.11
N LEU A 78 -1.22 -11.64 9.80
CA LEU A 78 0.06 -11.12 10.32
C LEU A 78 0.33 -9.67 9.87
N LYS A 79 -0.04 -9.30 8.64
CA LYS A 79 0.02 -7.91 8.15
C LYS A 79 -0.87 -7.00 8.99
N VAL A 80 -2.12 -7.41 9.21
CA VAL A 80 -3.09 -6.64 10.02
C VAL A 80 -2.57 -6.48 11.44
N SER A 81 -2.09 -7.54 12.08
CA SER A 81 -1.52 -7.48 13.43
C SER A 81 -0.34 -6.50 13.51
N ALA A 82 0.58 -6.53 12.54
CA ALA A 82 1.70 -5.59 12.51
C ALA A 82 1.23 -4.13 12.35
N ASN A 83 0.26 -3.87 11.48
CA ASN A 83 -0.33 -2.54 11.30
C ASN A 83 -1.09 -2.07 12.56
N SER A 84 -1.72 -3.00 13.30
CA SER A 84 -2.39 -2.69 14.55
C SER A 84 -1.43 -2.30 15.68
N VAL A 85 -0.17 -2.74 15.68
CA VAL A 85 0.83 -2.29 16.68
C VAL A 85 1.01 -0.77 16.61
N TYR A 86 1.14 -0.24 15.40
CA TYR A 86 1.20 1.20 15.17
C TYR A 86 -0.13 1.88 15.50
N GLY A 87 -1.25 1.34 15.02
CA GLY A 87 -2.59 1.89 15.26
C GLY A 87 -2.94 1.98 16.76
N PHE A 88 -2.46 1.03 17.56
CA PHE A 88 -2.62 1.02 19.01
C PHE A 88 -1.98 2.25 19.68
N THR A 89 -0.82 2.71 19.19
CA THR A 89 -0.20 3.94 19.72
C THR A 89 -0.97 5.21 19.36
N GLY A 90 -1.73 5.21 18.26
CA GLY A 90 -2.55 6.35 17.85
C GLY A 90 -3.97 6.36 18.45
N ALA A 91 -4.39 5.28 19.11
CA ALA A 91 -5.75 5.15 19.63
C ALA A 91 -5.93 5.97 20.91
N VAL A 92 -6.54 7.16 20.79
CA VAL A 92 -6.86 8.05 21.92
C VAL A 92 -7.78 7.36 22.94
N VAL A 93 -8.72 6.54 22.46
CA VAL A 93 -9.52 5.65 23.30
C VAL A 93 -8.81 4.30 23.38
N GLY A 94 -7.93 4.17 24.36
CA GLY A 94 -7.10 2.98 24.53
C GLY A 94 -6.35 2.99 25.85
N LYS A 95 -5.67 1.88 26.17
CA LYS A 95 -4.94 1.74 27.44
C LYS A 95 -3.57 2.44 27.44
N LEU A 96 -3.02 2.77 26.28
CA LEU A 96 -1.66 3.33 26.16
C LEU A 96 -1.49 4.18 24.88
N PRO A 97 -2.17 5.33 24.77
CA PRO A 97 -1.95 6.25 23.65
C PRO A 97 -0.55 6.89 23.72
N CYS A 98 0.15 6.91 22.60
CA CYS A 98 1.38 7.67 22.39
C CYS A 98 1.34 8.30 21.00
N LEU A 99 0.70 9.47 20.93
CA LEU A 99 0.42 10.16 19.67
C LEU A 99 1.71 10.60 18.98
N GLU A 100 2.78 10.83 19.72
CA GLU A 100 4.09 11.22 19.20
C GLU A 100 4.65 10.15 18.28
N ILE A 101 4.51 8.87 18.63
CA ILE A 101 4.88 7.74 17.76
C ILE A 101 4.00 7.76 16.52
N SER A 102 2.68 7.93 16.71
CA SER A 102 1.72 7.92 15.60
C SER A 102 2.05 9.00 14.53
N GLN A 103 2.28 10.22 15.01
CA GLN A 103 2.60 11.38 14.19
C GLN A 103 3.95 11.22 13.49
N SER A 104 4.96 10.73 14.20
CA SER A 104 6.30 10.55 13.64
C SER A 104 6.33 9.52 12.52
N VAL A 105 5.68 8.36 12.68
CA VAL A 105 5.60 7.35 11.62
C VAL A 105 4.87 7.89 10.40
N THR A 106 3.74 8.59 10.58
CA THR A 106 3.00 9.18 9.45
C THR A 106 3.83 10.25 8.74
N ALA A 107 4.59 11.05 9.49
CA ALA A 107 5.45 12.09 8.93
C ALA A 107 6.62 11.50 8.13
N PHE A 108 7.28 10.45 8.63
CA PHE A 108 8.27 9.71 7.86
C PHE A 108 7.64 9.05 6.63
N GLY A 109 6.44 8.47 6.75
CA GLY A 109 5.70 7.90 5.62
C GLY A 109 5.56 8.89 4.46
N ARG A 110 5.07 10.10 4.73
CA ARG A 110 4.96 11.17 3.72
C ARG A 110 6.31 11.55 3.13
N GLN A 111 7.32 11.77 3.98
CA GLN A 111 8.65 12.14 3.52
C GLN A 111 9.28 11.07 2.60
N MET A 112 9.08 9.79 2.90
CA MET A 112 9.57 8.70 2.06
C MET A 112 8.88 8.65 0.70
N ILE A 113 7.58 8.93 0.62
CA ILE A 113 6.85 9.01 -0.66
C ILE A 113 7.38 10.17 -1.49
N ASP A 114 7.52 11.35 -0.88
CA ASP A 114 8.03 12.54 -1.57
C ASP A 114 9.45 12.31 -2.08
N LEU A 115 10.31 11.71 -1.26
CA LEU A 115 11.67 11.36 -1.65
C LEU A 115 11.69 10.33 -2.79
N THR A 116 10.84 9.29 -2.71
CA THR A 116 10.69 8.30 -3.78
C THR A 116 10.28 8.96 -5.08
N LYS A 117 9.30 9.86 -5.04
CA LYS A 117 8.86 10.63 -6.20
C LYS A 117 10.00 11.44 -6.80
N THR A 118 10.67 12.25 -5.98
CA THR A 118 11.77 13.10 -6.45
C THR A 118 12.89 12.28 -7.07
N GLU A 119 13.26 11.15 -6.45
CA GLU A 119 14.35 10.32 -6.95
C GLU A 119 13.99 9.63 -8.27
N VAL A 120 12.74 9.16 -8.42
CA VAL A 120 12.26 8.60 -9.69
C VAL A 120 12.28 9.66 -10.79
N GLU A 121 11.71 10.84 -10.57
CA GLU A 121 11.63 11.89 -11.59
C GLU A 121 13.02 12.44 -11.96
N LYS A 122 13.95 12.46 -11.01
CA LYS A 122 15.35 12.87 -11.23
C LYS A 122 16.16 11.84 -12.01
N ARG A 123 15.99 10.55 -11.71
CA ARG A 123 16.84 9.48 -12.27
C ARG A 123 16.38 9.02 -13.65
N TYR A 124 15.09 9.09 -13.94
CA TYR A 124 14.49 8.59 -15.16
C TYR A 124 14.05 9.74 -16.08
N THR A 125 15.00 10.52 -16.55
CA THR A 125 14.77 11.56 -17.56
C THR A 125 14.85 10.99 -18.98
N ALA A 126 14.43 11.77 -19.98
CA ALA A 126 14.55 11.40 -21.38
C ALA A 126 16.01 11.07 -21.74
N GLY A 127 16.24 9.90 -22.32
CA GLY A 127 17.58 9.38 -22.65
C GLY A 127 18.26 8.60 -21.52
N ALA A 128 17.69 8.56 -20.31
CA ALA A 128 18.21 7.73 -19.22
C ALA A 128 18.14 6.23 -19.54
N LEU A 129 18.93 5.44 -18.80
CA LEU A 129 19.10 3.99 -19.02
C LEU A 129 19.50 3.64 -20.46
N ASP A 130 20.59 4.23 -20.95
CA ASP A 130 21.10 3.99 -22.31
C ASP A 130 20.04 4.20 -23.41
N GLY A 131 19.21 5.23 -23.25
CA GLY A 131 18.14 5.56 -24.19
C GLY A 131 16.83 4.77 -24.02
N LYS A 132 16.72 3.88 -23.02
CA LYS A 132 15.49 3.13 -22.73
C LYS A 132 14.33 4.00 -22.23
N CYS A 133 14.62 5.19 -21.69
CA CYS A 133 13.59 6.16 -21.29
C CYS A 133 13.30 7.15 -22.43
N PRO A 134 12.18 7.03 -23.15
CA PRO A 134 11.85 7.93 -24.26
C PRO A 134 11.36 9.32 -23.80
N ALA A 135 10.94 9.44 -22.54
CA ALA A 135 10.43 10.66 -21.94
C ALA A 135 10.85 10.74 -20.47
N ASN A 136 10.69 11.91 -19.87
CA ASN A 136 10.83 12.08 -18.43
C ASN A 136 9.75 11.27 -17.71
N ALA A 137 10.16 10.43 -16.77
CA ALA A 137 9.25 9.74 -15.89
C ALA A 137 8.45 10.74 -15.06
N GLN A 138 7.17 10.46 -14.90
CA GLN A 138 6.26 11.30 -14.13
C GLN A 138 5.53 10.44 -13.10
N VAL A 139 5.53 10.85 -11.83
CA VAL A 139 4.67 10.23 -10.84
C VAL A 139 3.26 10.79 -11.00
N VAL A 140 2.33 9.93 -11.45
CA VAL A 140 0.95 10.32 -11.78
C VAL A 140 0.00 10.17 -10.60
N TYR A 141 0.35 9.31 -9.64
CA TYR A 141 -0.43 9.08 -8.43
C TYR A 141 0.47 8.53 -7.33
N GLY A 142 0.07 8.74 -6.09
CA GLY A 142 0.69 8.12 -4.92
C GLY A 142 -0.35 7.96 -3.83
N ASP A 143 -0.35 6.79 -3.20
CA ASP A 143 -1.24 6.48 -2.08
C ASP A 143 -0.45 5.75 -1.02
N THR A 144 -0.38 6.36 0.17
CA THR A 144 0.13 5.86 1.46
C THR A 144 1.52 5.22 1.45
N ASP A 145 1.71 4.16 0.66
CA ASP A 145 2.93 3.38 0.55
C ASP A 145 3.30 2.97 -0.88
N SER A 146 2.64 3.56 -1.88
CA SER A 146 2.81 3.27 -3.30
C SER A 146 2.91 4.54 -4.14
N VAL A 147 3.66 4.45 -5.24
CA VAL A 147 3.75 5.49 -6.27
C VAL A 147 3.53 4.88 -7.64
N MET A 148 2.76 5.55 -8.48
CA MET A 148 2.41 5.11 -9.82
C MET A 148 3.18 5.99 -10.80
N VAL A 149 4.08 5.37 -11.56
CA VAL A 149 5.05 6.07 -12.41
C VAL A 149 4.73 5.83 -13.87
N LYS A 150 4.64 6.90 -14.65
CA LYS A 150 4.52 6.87 -16.10
C LYS A 150 5.90 7.10 -16.73
N PHE A 151 6.49 6.04 -17.29
CA PHE A 151 7.81 6.10 -17.95
C PHE A 151 7.78 6.53 -19.43
N GLY A 152 6.59 6.62 -20.04
CA GLY A 152 6.44 7.07 -21.44
C GLY A 152 6.78 6.02 -22.52
N VAL A 153 7.08 4.78 -22.13
CA VAL A 153 7.32 3.66 -23.04
C VAL A 153 6.02 3.13 -23.68
N LYS A 154 6.15 2.42 -24.81
CA LYS A 154 5.01 1.93 -25.58
C LYS A 154 4.54 0.54 -25.14
N THR A 155 5.45 -0.29 -24.62
CA THR A 155 5.12 -1.67 -24.25
C THR A 155 5.09 -1.87 -22.75
N VAL A 156 4.25 -2.81 -22.31
CA VAL A 156 4.18 -3.22 -20.90
C VAL A 156 5.48 -3.88 -20.44
N ALA A 157 6.14 -4.64 -21.33
CA ALA A 157 7.40 -5.32 -21.03
C ALA A 157 8.50 -4.31 -20.67
N GLU A 158 8.69 -3.27 -21.49
CA GLU A 158 9.64 -2.18 -21.20
C GLU A 158 9.28 -1.46 -19.90
N ALA A 159 7.99 -1.17 -19.67
CA ALA A 159 7.54 -0.48 -18.45
C ALA A 159 7.85 -1.31 -17.19
N MET A 160 7.67 -2.62 -17.28
CA MET A 160 8.00 -3.54 -16.20
C MET A 160 9.50 -3.65 -15.95
N GLU A 161 10.33 -3.69 -17.01
CA GLU A 161 11.79 -3.72 -16.89
C GLU A 161 12.30 -2.48 -16.17
N ILE A 162 11.88 -1.29 -16.63
CA ILE A 162 12.23 -0.02 -16.00
C ILE A 162 11.66 0.08 -14.58
N GLY A 163 10.43 -0.38 -14.36
CA GLY A 163 9.81 -0.40 -13.03
C GLY A 163 10.53 -1.28 -12.02
N LEU A 164 10.99 -2.47 -12.44
CA LEU A 164 11.78 -3.37 -11.60
C LEU A 164 13.17 -2.76 -11.27
N HIS A 165 13.78 -2.14 -12.27
CA HIS A 165 15.03 -1.40 -12.09
C HIS A 165 14.83 -0.22 -11.11
N ALA A 166 13.77 0.57 -11.29
CA ALA A 166 13.41 1.69 -10.41
C ALA A 166 13.19 1.26 -8.97
N ALA A 167 12.42 0.20 -8.73
CA ALA A 167 12.23 -0.33 -7.39
C ALA A 167 13.55 -0.73 -6.72
N THR A 168 14.47 -1.33 -7.49
CA THR A 168 15.78 -1.77 -6.97
C THR A 168 16.70 -0.57 -6.68
N GLU A 169 16.80 0.38 -7.59
CA GLU A 169 17.68 1.55 -7.43
C GLU A 169 17.20 2.51 -6.35
N VAL A 170 15.90 2.82 -6.34
CA VAL A 170 15.32 3.73 -5.34
C VAL A 170 15.23 3.05 -3.98
N SER A 171 15.31 1.72 -3.88
CA SER A 171 15.49 1.09 -2.56
C SER A 171 16.83 1.45 -1.90
N LYS A 172 17.87 1.79 -2.67
CA LYS A 172 19.22 2.05 -2.14
C LYS A 172 19.33 3.38 -1.38
N ILE A 173 18.40 4.31 -1.58
CA ILE A 173 18.38 5.59 -0.85
C ILE A 173 17.87 5.43 0.59
N PHE A 174 17.20 4.31 0.90
CA PHE A 174 16.67 4.05 2.23
C PHE A 174 17.58 3.13 3.03
N THR A 175 17.56 3.29 4.34
CA THR A 175 18.27 2.41 5.27
C THR A 175 17.56 1.05 5.35
N PRO A 176 18.30 -0.08 5.32
CA PRO A 176 17.72 -1.38 5.61
C PRO A 176 16.99 -1.35 6.96
N PRO A 177 15.78 -1.94 7.08
CA PRO A 177 15.15 -2.91 6.19
C PRO A 177 14.19 -2.35 5.12
N ILE A 178 14.16 -1.03 4.89
CA ILE A 178 13.21 -0.40 3.96
C ILE A 178 13.58 -0.78 2.52
N LYS A 179 12.61 -1.35 1.79
CA LYS A 179 12.78 -1.75 0.40
C LYS A 179 11.49 -1.48 -0.38
N LEU A 180 11.65 -0.92 -1.58
CA LEU A 180 10.58 -0.80 -2.56
C LEU A 180 10.52 -2.07 -3.41
N GLU A 181 9.30 -2.50 -3.71
CA GLU A 181 9.03 -3.64 -4.58
C GLU A 181 8.19 -3.16 -5.76
N PHE A 182 8.47 -3.69 -6.96
CA PHE A 182 7.62 -3.47 -8.12
C PHE A 182 6.38 -4.38 -8.02
N GLU A 183 5.20 -3.79 -8.13
CA GLU A 183 3.91 -4.49 -8.06
C GLU A 183 3.09 -4.23 -9.33
N LYS A 184 2.25 -5.21 -9.70
CA LYS A 184 1.32 -5.10 -10.82
C LYS A 184 -0.11 -5.25 -10.30
N GLY A 185 -0.98 -4.31 -10.63
CA GLY A 185 -2.42 -4.52 -10.46
C GLY A 185 -3.26 -3.25 -10.31
N LEU A 186 -4.56 -3.42 -10.55
CA LEU A 186 -5.63 -2.54 -10.11
C LEU A 186 -6.54 -3.40 -9.22
N GLU A 187 -6.73 -3.01 -7.96
CA GLU A 187 -7.75 -3.62 -7.11
C GLU A 187 -9.09 -2.91 -7.37
N THR A 188 -10.01 -3.56 -8.08
CA THR A 188 -11.34 -2.99 -8.40
C THR A 188 -12.43 -3.36 -7.39
N VAL A 189 -12.08 -4.10 -6.33
CA VAL A 189 -13.07 -4.72 -5.44
C VAL A 189 -13.48 -3.76 -4.32
N ARG A 190 -14.67 -3.16 -4.43
CA ARG A 190 -15.38 -2.51 -3.30
C ARG A 190 -16.55 -3.40 -2.84
N ARG A 191 -16.73 -3.56 -1.52
CA ARG A 191 -17.69 -4.52 -0.92
C ARG A 191 -19.07 -3.95 -0.63
N ASP A 192 -19.26 -2.64 -0.82
CA ASP A 192 -20.42 -1.90 -0.29
C ASP A 192 -21.56 -1.77 -1.32
N ASN A 193 -21.38 -2.38 -2.49
CA ASN A 193 -22.26 -2.23 -3.64
C ASN A 193 -23.00 -3.55 -3.93
N CYS A 194 -24.20 -3.48 -4.50
CA CYS A 194 -24.91 -4.69 -4.92
C CYS A 194 -24.14 -5.43 -6.04
N PRO A 195 -24.32 -6.75 -6.18
CA PRO A 195 -23.62 -7.54 -7.20
C PRO A 195 -23.81 -7.01 -8.63
N LEU A 196 -24.95 -6.38 -8.93
CA LEU A 196 -25.21 -5.74 -10.23
C LEU A 196 -24.17 -4.69 -10.56
N VAL A 197 -23.86 -3.80 -9.62
CA VAL A 197 -22.90 -2.71 -9.84
C VAL A 197 -21.50 -3.26 -10.11
N ALA A 198 -21.07 -4.25 -9.33
CA ALA A 198 -19.76 -4.89 -9.54
C ALA A 198 -19.69 -5.56 -10.93
N LYS A 199 -20.74 -6.29 -11.33
CA LYS A 199 -20.81 -6.93 -12.65
C LYS A 199 -20.78 -5.90 -13.78
N VAL A 200 -21.55 -4.82 -13.66
CA VAL A 200 -21.62 -3.76 -14.66
C VAL A 200 -20.26 -3.09 -14.80
N LEU A 201 -19.65 -2.68 -13.69
CA LEU A 201 -18.34 -2.02 -13.71
C LEU A 201 -17.26 -2.92 -14.31
N ASN A 202 -17.15 -4.18 -13.89
CA ASN A 202 -16.14 -5.10 -14.43
C ASN A 202 -16.33 -5.31 -15.94
N THR A 203 -17.57 -5.52 -16.38
CA THR A 203 -17.86 -5.72 -17.82
C THR A 203 -17.59 -4.46 -18.64
N CYS A 204 -17.96 -3.28 -18.13
CA CYS A 204 -17.66 -2.01 -18.79
C CYS A 204 -16.15 -1.75 -18.86
N LEU A 205 -15.42 -2.02 -17.77
CA LEU A 205 -13.97 -1.86 -17.74
C LEU A 205 -13.28 -2.84 -18.69
N GLU A 206 -13.74 -4.09 -18.77
CA GLU A 206 -13.25 -5.07 -19.74
C GLU A 206 -13.45 -4.56 -21.18
N LYS A 207 -14.65 -4.10 -21.53
CA LYS A 207 -14.95 -3.53 -22.86
C LYS A 207 -14.11 -2.30 -23.18
N LEU A 208 -13.90 -1.43 -22.20
CA LEU A 208 -13.12 -0.20 -22.39
C LEU A 208 -11.62 -0.47 -22.47
N MET A 209 -11.09 -1.35 -21.62
CA MET A 209 -9.66 -1.53 -21.42
C MET A 209 -9.07 -2.66 -22.28
N ILE A 210 -9.83 -3.73 -22.52
CA ILE A 210 -9.42 -4.90 -23.31
C ILE A 210 -9.91 -4.76 -24.75
N ASP A 211 -11.23 -4.64 -24.95
CA ASP A 211 -11.80 -4.56 -26.31
C ASP A 211 -11.57 -3.20 -26.97
N ARG A 212 -11.24 -2.16 -26.17
CA ARG A 212 -11.09 -0.75 -26.60
C ARG A 212 -12.33 -0.21 -27.31
N ASP A 213 -13.51 -0.70 -26.93
CA ASP A 213 -14.79 -0.31 -27.53
C ASP A 213 -15.68 0.43 -26.52
N ALA A 214 -15.63 1.76 -26.60
CA ALA A 214 -16.46 2.64 -25.78
C ALA A 214 -17.96 2.56 -26.15
N ASN A 215 -18.28 2.27 -27.41
CA ASN A 215 -19.67 2.17 -27.85
C ASN A 215 -20.31 0.90 -27.30
N SER A 216 -19.62 -0.25 -27.37
CA SER A 216 -20.10 -1.50 -26.78
C SER A 216 -20.27 -1.38 -25.26
N ALA A 217 -19.35 -0.70 -24.57
CA ALA A 217 -19.50 -0.41 -23.13
C ALA A 217 -20.74 0.45 -22.85
N LEU A 218 -20.98 1.49 -23.65
CA LEU A 218 -22.13 2.37 -23.52
C LEU A 218 -23.46 1.64 -23.80
N GLU A 219 -23.52 0.84 -24.87
CA GLU A 219 -24.68 0.03 -25.21
C GLU A 219 -24.99 -1.00 -24.12
N PHE A 220 -23.96 -1.66 -23.59
CA PHE A 220 -24.11 -2.57 -22.47
C PHE A 220 -24.70 -1.86 -21.24
N ALA A 221 -24.18 -0.69 -20.87
CA ALA A 221 -24.70 0.08 -19.76
C ALA A 221 -26.16 0.50 -19.98
N LYS A 222 -26.50 0.99 -21.18
CA LYS A 222 -27.88 1.36 -21.55
C LYS A 222 -28.83 0.16 -21.47
N ARG A 223 -28.39 -1.02 -21.94
CA ARG A 223 -29.18 -2.25 -21.85
C ARG A 223 -29.44 -2.65 -20.40
N VAL A 224 -28.42 -2.61 -19.54
CA VAL A 224 -28.61 -2.94 -18.11
C VAL A 224 -29.56 -1.94 -17.43
N ILE A 225 -29.49 -0.66 -17.76
CA ILE A 225 -30.44 0.36 -17.27
C ILE A 225 -31.86 0.02 -17.76
N SER A 226 -32.03 -0.33 -19.03
CA SER A 226 -33.34 -0.72 -19.57
C SER A 226 -33.88 -1.98 -18.88
N ASP A 227 -33.06 -3.00 -18.68
CA ASP A 227 -33.47 -4.25 -18.02
C ASP A 227 -33.85 -3.99 -16.55
N LEU A 228 -33.14 -3.08 -15.87
CA LEU A 228 -33.48 -2.65 -14.52
C LEU A 228 -34.85 -1.94 -14.48
N LEU A 229 -35.08 -0.98 -15.38
CA LEU A 229 -36.35 -0.24 -15.46
C LEU A 229 -37.54 -1.11 -15.89
N CYS A 230 -37.28 -2.17 -16.67
CA CYS A 230 -38.29 -3.14 -17.09
C CYS A 230 -38.46 -4.30 -16.09
N ASN A 231 -37.87 -4.24 -14.89
CA ASN A 231 -37.91 -5.30 -13.86
C ASN A 231 -37.46 -6.68 -14.37
N LYS A 232 -36.45 -6.72 -15.26
CA LYS A 232 -35.86 -7.95 -15.82
C LYS A 232 -34.60 -8.42 -15.08
N ILE A 233 -34.21 -7.73 -14.01
CA ILE A 233 -33.03 -8.06 -13.21
C ILE A 233 -33.45 -8.91 -12.00
N ASP A 234 -32.72 -9.99 -11.77
CA ASP A 234 -32.92 -10.86 -10.61
C ASP A 234 -32.67 -10.12 -9.29
N ILE A 235 -33.52 -10.34 -8.29
CA ILE A 235 -33.45 -9.65 -6.99
C ILE A 235 -32.12 -9.94 -6.27
N SER A 236 -31.51 -11.10 -6.48
CA SER A 236 -30.21 -11.44 -5.87
C SER A 236 -29.09 -10.48 -6.30
N MET A 237 -29.21 -9.87 -7.48
CA MET A 237 -28.28 -8.87 -8.00
C MET A 237 -28.46 -7.48 -7.35
N LEU A 238 -29.57 -7.26 -6.66
CA LEU A 238 -29.93 -6.00 -6.01
C LEU A 238 -29.72 -6.03 -4.48
N ILE A 239 -29.29 -7.16 -3.92
CA ILE A 239 -29.01 -7.30 -2.50
C ILE A 239 -27.84 -6.38 -2.11
N ILE A 240 -28.07 -5.53 -1.12
CA ILE A 240 -27.05 -4.70 -0.48
C ILE A 240 -26.87 -5.21 0.94
N SER A 241 -25.63 -5.57 1.28
CA SER A 241 -25.26 -5.93 2.65
C SER A 241 -24.56 -4.75 3.30
N LYS A 242 -25.07 -4.31 4.46
CA LYS A 242 -24.42 -3.32 5.30
C LYS A 242 -24.28 -3.87 6.72
N GLU A 243 -23.18 -3.55 7.36
CA GLU A 243 -23.01 -3.82 8.78
C GLU A 243 -23.99 -2.95 9.59
N LEU A 244 -24.77 -3.57 10.47
CA LEU A 244 -25.64 -2.84 11.38
C LEU A 244 -24.80 -2.28 12.53
N THR A 245 -24.58 -0.97 12.53
CA THR A 245 -23.89 -0.28 13.61
C THR A 245 -24.87 0.10 14.73
N LYS A 246 -24.38 0.25 15.96
CA LYS A 246 -25.20 0.78 17.07
C LYS A 246 -25.74 2.17 16.69
N SER A 247 -27.05 2.36 16.83
CA SER A 247 -27.65 3.70 16.90
C SER A 247 -27.09 4.39 18.15
N GLY A 248 -26.50 5.57 17.99
CA GLY A 248 -25.89 6.29 19.11
C GLY A 248 -26.91 6.63 20.19
N GLU A 249 -26.57 6.30 21.44
CA GLU A 249 -27.01 7.03 22.64
C GLU A 249 -25.98 8.12 22.95
#